data_AF-A0A9D7AEB8-F1
#
_entry.id   AF-A0A9D7AEB8-F1
#
_cell.length_a   1.000
_cell.length_b   1.000
_cell.length_c   1.000
_cell.angle_alpha   90.00
_cell.angle_beta   90.00
_cell.angle_gamma   90.00
#
_symmetry.space_group_name_H-M   'P 1'
#
loop_
_entity.id
_entity.type
_entity.pdbx_description
1 polymer ?
#
loop_
_entity_poly.entity_id
_entity_poly.type
_entity_poly.pdbx_seq_one_letter_code
_entity_poly.pdbx_strand_id
1 'polypeptide(L)'
;MKPKSVIVLGAGISGLATASLVAKAGHHVTLIEGSSWIGGKSKRIIVDGQRMDTGPALVTFLGVWEEFIRRYDLLGNQNKKAIEIAPITFEPLSEVGEYFYKGDKCLLPVEKGNKWHEPWIRFEKIHGKLGKEITTLLTNTSISRKAIPAGNKLISNYGIRLTTKRYLNGLKWLPEGLKEIISIHTLNAGVGPEKTLALFATIPAVMATQQVRVPVGGVHEIPLTLEKLARYAGVEIV
;
A
#
# COMPACT_ATOMS: atom_id res chain seq x y z
N MET A 1 29.30 0.00 -10.10
CA MET A 1 29.16 1.35 -10.71
C MET A 1 30.07 2.31 -9.97
N LYS A 2 30.55 3.39 -10.60
CA LYS A 2 31.29 4.45 -9.88
C LYS A 2 30.32 5.22 -8.96
N PRO A 3 30.71 5.56 -7.71
CA PRO A 3 29.92 6.41 -6.83
C PRO A 3 29.55 7.73 -7.51
N LYS A 4 28.37 8.26 -7.17
CA LYS A 4 27.85 9.55 -7.66
C LYS A 4 27.25 10.31 -6.48
N SER A 5 27.22 11.63 -6.57
CA SER A 5 26.46 12.47 -5.65
C SER A 5 25.02 12.59 -6.14
N VAL A 6 24.06 12.36 -5.24
CA VAL A 6 22.63 12.39 -5.52
C VAL A 6 21.94 13.24 -4.46
N ILE A 7 21.10 14.17 -4.90
CA ILE A 7 20.24 14.96 -4.01
C ILE A 7 18.82 14.41 -4.11
N VAL A 8 18.21 14.12 -2.97
CA VAL A 8 16.80 13.73 -2.85
C VAL A 8 16.04 14.86 -2.16
N LEU A 9 15.00 15.37 -2.80
CA LEU A 9 14.16 16.44 -2.24
C LEU A 9 12.91 15.85 -1.59
N GLY A 10 12.74 16.12 -0.29
CA GLY A 10 11.61 15.71 0.55
C GLY A 10 11.87 14.40 1.32
N ALA A 11 11.72 14.45 2.64
CA ALA A 11 11.78 13.31 3.57
C ALA A 11 10.44 12.57 3.73
N GLY A 12 9.61 12.56 2.69
CA GLY A 12 8.44 11.67 2.65
C GLY A 12 8.85 10.19 2.55
N ILE A 13 7.89 9.26 2.70
CA ILE A 13 8.14 7.81 2.56
C ILE A 13 8.91 7.48 1.27
N SER A 14 8.53 8.09 0.13
CA SER A 14 9.20 7.87 -1.15
C SER A 14 10.64 8.40 -1.17
N GLY A 15 10.88 9.57 -0.58
CA GLY A 15 12.21 10.18 -0.53
C GLY A 15 13.16 9.40 0.38
N LEU A 16 12.70 9.03 1.58
CA LEU A 16 13.46 8.19 2.51
C LEU A 16 13.77 6.82 1.90
N ALA A 17 12.78 6.16 1.26
CA ALA A 17 13.00 4.89 0.57
C ALA A 17 14.00 5.03 -0.59
N THR A 18 13.89 6.10 -1.39
CA THR A 18 14.82 6.36 -2.51
C THR A 18 16.23 6.61 -2.00
N ALA A 19 16.40 7.50 -1.02
CA ALA A 19 17.69 7.85 -0.47
C ALA A 19 18.38 6.63 0.15
N SER A 20 17.63 5.83 0.92
CA SER A 20 18.17 4.62 1.54
C SER A 20 18.68 3.62 0.49
N LEU A 21 17.91 3.28 -0.55
CA LEU A 21 18.33 2.37 -1.61
C LEU A 21 19.50 2.91 -2.45
N VAL A 22 19.49 4.19 -2.81
CA VAL A 22 20.54 4.80 -3.63
C VAL A 22 21.86 4.87 -2.85
N ALA A 23 21.82 5.24 -1.57
CA ALA A 23 22.99 5.23 -0.70
C ALA A 23 23.51 3.81 -0.50
N LYS A 24 22.61 2.85 -0.25
CA LYS A 24 22.97 1.43 -0.12
C LYS A 24 23.62 0.86 -1.38
N ALA A 25 23.26 1.38 -2.56
CA ALA A 25 23.90 1.03 -3.83
C ALA A 25 25.32 1.63 -4.02
N GLY A 26 25.84 2.39 -3.04
CA GLY A 26 27.19 2.93 -3.03
C GLY A 26 27.31 4.37 -3.54
N HIS A 27 26.21 5.14 -3.55
CA HIS A 27 26.21 6.56 -3.92
C HIS A 27 26.26 7.46 -2.68
N HIS A 28 26.77 8.68 -2.85
CA HIS A 28 26.71 9.71 -1.82
C HIS A 28 25.36 10.41 -1.94
N VAL A 29 24.57 10.41 -0.88
CA VAL A 29 23.19 10.92 -0.91
C VAL A 29 23.00 11.97 0.16
N THR A 30 22.53 13.14 -0.26
CA THR A 30 21.99 14.16 0.63
C THR A 30 20.47 14.22 0.40
N LEU A 31 19.70 14.03 1.46
CA LEU A 31 18.26 14.21 1.47
C LEU A 31 17.95 15.56 2.12
N ILE A 32 17.17 16.40 1.43
CA ILE A 32 16.81 17.74 1.90
C ILE A 32 15.30 17.79 2.20
N GLU A 33 14.90 18.16 3.40
CA GLU A 33 13.51 18.36 3.80
C GLU A 33 13.24 19.83 4.16
N GLY A 34 12.09 20.35 3.71
CA GLY A 34 11.70 21.75 3.99
C GLY A 34 11.02 21.94 5.33
N SER A 35 10.53 20.86 5.94
CA SER A 35 9.81 20.85 7.21
C SER A 35 10.74 20.52 8.37
N SER A 36 10.31 20.83 9.59
CA SER A 36 11.02 20.42 10.82
C SER A 36 10.77 18.95 11.20
N TRP A 37 10.20 18.12 10.31
CA TRP A 37 9.84 16.73 10.56
C TRP A 37 10.00 15.89 9.30
N ILE A 38 10.17 14.58 9.49
CA ILE A 38 10.23 13.58 8.41
C ILE A 38 8.90 12.85 8.24
N GLY A 39 8.77 12.08 7.16
CA GLY A 39 7.62 11.23 6.84
C GLY A 39 6.55 11.91 5.98
N GLY A 40 6.69 13.21 5.73
CA GLY A 40 5.77 14.00 4.91
C GLY A 40 4.35 13.95 5.49
N LYS A 41 3.40 13.35 4.75
CA LYS A 41 2.01 13.17 5.20
C LYS A 41 1.89 12.19 6.36
N SER A 42 2.75 11.16 6.42
CA SER A 42 2.82 10.22 7.55
C SER A 42 3.63 10.86 8.66
N LYS A 43 2.97 11.68 9.48
CA LYS A 43 3.56 12.44 10.58
C LYS A 43 2.93 11.98 11.89
N ARG A 44 3.64 12.20 12.99
CA ARG A 44 3.12 12.05 14.34
C ARG A 44 2.99 13.41 15.02
N ILE A 45 1.86 13.63 15.68
CA ILE A 45 1.57 14.82 16.48
C ILE A 45 1.11 14.42 17.89
N ILE A 46 1.16 15.38 18.82
CA ILE A 46 0.60 15.25 20.16
C ILE A 46 -0.56 16.25 20.27
N VAL A 47 -1.74 15.76 20.65
CA VAL A 47 -2.93 16.57 20.91
C VAL A 47 -3.45 16.19 22.29
N ASP A 48 -3.52 17.15 23.22
CA ASP A 48 -3.96 16.94 24.61
C ASP A 48 -3.25 15.76 25.31
N GLY A 49 -1.94 15.66 25.10
CA GLY A 49 -1.11 14.58 25.67
C GLY A 49 -1.27 13.23 24.95
N GLN A 50 -2.14 13.12 23.96
CA GLN A 50 -2.34 11.91 23.17
C GLN A 50 -1.54 11.94 21.88
N ARG A 51 -0.94 10.80 21.55
CA ARG A 51 -0.17 10.62 20.32
C ARG A 51 -1.09 10.24 19.16
N MET A 52 -1.07 11.02 18.09
CA MET A 52 -1.86 10.78 16.89
C MET A 52 -0.97 10.74 15.66
N ASP A 53 -1.12 9.71 14.84
CA ASP A 53 -0.50 9.67 13.52
C ASP A 53 -1.46 10.31 12.50
N THR A 54 -0.91 11.12 11.59
CA THR A 54 -1.65 11.80 10.52
C THR A 54 -1.36 11.16 9.17
N GLY A 55 -2.23 11.41 8.19
CA GLY A 55 -2.05 10.94 6.82
C GLY A 55 -2.59 9.53 6.62
N PRO A 56 -1.77 8.53 6.22
CA PRO A 56 -2.25 7.17 6.05
C PRO A 56 -2.64 6.55 7.39
N ALA A 57 -3.71 5.75 7.44
CA ALA A 57 -4.10 5.02 8.65
C ALA A 57 -3.79 3.51 8.57
N LEU A 58 -3.59 2.98 7.35
CA LEU A 58 -3.47 1.55 7.08
C LEU A 58 -2.30 1.27 6.14
N VAL A 59 -1.72 0.07 6.26
CA VAL A 59 -0.70 -0.43 5.35
C VAL A 59 -1.31 -1.55 4.51
N THR A 60 -1.66 -1.20 3.27
CA THR A 60 -2.13 -2.16 2.27
C THR A 60 -0.96 -2.66 1.42
N PHE A 61 -1.07 -3.87 0.86
CA PHE A 61 -0.06 -4.47 0.00
C PHE A 61 1.32 -4.56 0.68
N LEU A 62 1.41 -5.27 1.82
CA LEU A 62 2.66 -5.43 2.56
C LEU A 62 3.80 -5.97 1.69
N GLY A 63 3.49 -6.71 0.61
CA GLY A 63 4.47 -7.14 -0.38
C GLY A 63 5.32 -6.01 -1.00
N VAL A 64 4.83 -4.76 -1.02
CA VAL A 64 5.63 -3.60 -1.46
C VAL A 64 6.71 -3.28 -0.42
N TRP A 65 6.37 -3.32 0.87
CA TRP A 65 7.33 -3.16 1.96
C TRP A 65 8.35 -4.30 1.97
N GLU A 66 7.90 -5.54 1.83
CA GLU A 66 8.76 -6.72 1.76
C GLU A 66 9.74 -6.63 0.58
N GLU A 67 9.28 -6.17 -0.59
CA GLU A 67 10.14 -5.97 -1.75
C GLU A 67 11.14 -4.83 -1.56
N PHE A 68 10.76 -3.74 -0.87
CA PHE A 68 11.70 -2.70 -0.48
C PHE A 68 12.81 -3.27 0.41
N ILE A 69 12.45 -3.99 1.48
CA ILE A 69 13.40 -4.62 2.40
C ILE A 69 14.33 -5.59 1.65
N ARG A 70 13.75 -6.45 0.79
CA ARG A 70 14.52 -7.38 -0.05
C ARG A 70 15.53 -6.64 -0.93
N ARG A 71 15.15 -5.52 -1.55
CA ARG A 71 16.07 -4.70 -2.36
C ARG A 71 17.17 -4.09 -1.53
N TYR A 72 16.81 -3.51 -0.38
CA TYR A 72 17.78 -2.91 0.54
C TYR A 72 18.83 -3.94 0.98
N ASP A 73 18.39 -5.16 1.33
CA ASP A 73 19.26 -6.24 1.79
C ASP A 73 20.13 -6.89 0.73
N LEU A 74 19.81 -6.67 -0.55
CA LEU A 74 20.61 -7.11 -1.70
C LEU A 74 21.62 -6.06 -2.18
N LEU A 75 21.50 -4.83 -1.71
CA LEU A 75 22.36 -3.73 -2.11
C LEU A 75 23.51 -3.53 -1.11
N GLY A 76 24.66 -3.12 -1.64
CA GLY A 76 25.83 -2.74 -0.86
C GLY A 76 26.61 -3.93 -0.27
N ASN A 77 27.71 -3.61 0.39
CA ASN A 77 28.62 -4.58 1.02
C ASN A 77 28.56 -4.54 2.56
N GLN A 78 27.56 -3.87 3.14
CA GLN A 78 27.42 -3.73 4.59
C GLN A 78 26.80 -5.01 5.19
N ASN A 79 27.28 -5.39 6.37
CA ASN A 79 27.02 -6.72 6.94
C ASN A 79 25.64 -6.92 7.59
N LYS A 80 24.91 -5.85 7.95
CA LYS A 80 23.62 -5.95 8.64
C LYS A 80 22.44 -5.90 7.68
N LYS A 81 21.46 -6.77 7.91
CA LYS A 81 20.15 -6.75 7.26
C LYS A 81 19.27 -5.64 7.82
N ALA A 82 18.29 -5.20 7.04
CA ALA A 82 17.38 -4.11 7.41
C ALA A 82 16.69 -4.36 8.75
N ILE A 83 16.27 -5.61 8.99
CA ILE A 83 15.59 -6.01 10.23
C ILE A 83 16.46 -5.83 11.48
N GLU A 84 17.79 -5.96 11.33
CA GLU A 84 18.76 -5.77 12.42
C GLU A 84 19.05 -4.29 12.69
N ILE A 85 18.85 -3.44 11.68
CA ILE A 85 19.11 -2.00 11.75
C ILE A 85 17.89 -1.26 12.31
N ALA A 86 16.71 -1.59 11.79
CA ALA A 86 15.47 -0.90 12.08
C ALA A 86 14.32 -1.92 12.09
N PRO A 87 14.12 -2.64 13.21
CA PRO A 87 13.04 -3.60 13.33
C PRO A 87 11.68 -2.90 13.31
N ILE A 88 10.73 -3.49 12.59
CA ILE A 88 9.33 -3.06 12.56
C ILE A 88 8.44 -4.29 12.60
N THR A 89 7.44 -4.26 13.48
CA THR A 89 6.46 -5.33 13.63
C THR A 89 5.12 -4.85 13.10
N PHE A 90 4.40 -5.72 12.41
CA PHE A 90 3.07 -5.45 11.88
C PHE A 90 2.05 -6.36 12.55
N GLU A 91 0.97 -5.78 13.04
CA GLU A 91 -0.18 -6.48 13.59
C GLU A 91 -1.29 -6.60 12.53
N PRO A 92 -1.90 -7.77 12.38
CA PRO A 92 -3.05 -7.95 11.51
C PRO A 92 -4.31 -7.33 12.10
N LEU A 93 -5.12 -6.73 11.23
CA LEU A 93 -6.49 -6.36 11.55
C LEU A 93 -7.43 -7.53 11.26
N SER A 94 -8.45 -7.71 12.09
CA SER A 94 -9.48 -8.75 11.91
C SER A 94 -10.37 -8.48 10.69
N GLU A 95 -10.50 -7.21 10.30
CA GLU A 95 -11.39 -6.74 9.26
C GLU A 95 -10.77 -5.58 8.48
N VAL A 96 -11.23 -5.42 7.24
CA VAL A 96 -10.94 -4.26 6.40
C VAL A 96 -11.69 -3.02 6.91
N GLY A 97 -12.91 -3.23 7.40
CA GLY A 97 -13.74 -2.19 8.00
C GLY A 97 -15.20 -2.59 8.08
N GLU A 98 -15.96 -1.73 8.77
CA GLU A 98 -17.40 -1.82 8.94
C GLU A 98 -18.12 -0.78 8.09
N TYR A 99 -19.14 -1.22 7.35
CA TYR A 99 -19.87 -0.41 6.38
C TYR A 99 -21.36 -0.44 6.64
N PHE A 100 -22.01 0.69 6.35
CA PHE A 100 -23.44 0.88 6.51
C PHE A 100 -24.08 1.31 5.20
N TYR A 101 -25.15 0.64 4.79
CA TYR A 101 -25.89 0.97 3.58
C TYR A 101 -27.39 0.79 3.78
N LYS A 102 -28.15 1.89 3.75
CA LYS A 102 -29.63 1.90 3.86
C LYS A 102 -30.18 1.03 5.01
N GLY A 103 -29.54 1.12 6.18
CA GLY A 103 -29.92 0.37 7.39
C GLY A 103 -29.28 -1.02 7.50
N ASP A 104 -28.64 -1.52 6.45
CA ASP A 104 -27.82 -2.73 6.52
C ASP A 104 -26.43 -2.41 7.07
N LYS A 105 -25.89 -3.33 7.87
CA LYS A 105 -24.52 -3.34 8.37
C LYS A 105 -23.75 -4.50 7.71
N CYS A 106 -22.49 -4.26 7.36
CA CYS A 106 -21.64 -5.25 6.70
C CYS A 106 -20.17 -5.04 7.07
N LEU A 107 -19.52 -6.08 7.58
CA LEU A 107 -18.06 -6.15 7.68
C LEU A 107 -17.46 -6.62 6.35
N LEU A 108 -16.21 -6.23 6.08
CA LEU A 108 -15.38 -6.87 5.05
C LEU A 108 -14.18 -7.55 5.71
N PRO A 109 -13.94 -8.85 5.47
CA PRO A 109 -14.73 -9.79 4.68
C PRO A 109 -16.14 -10.00 5.24
N VAL A 110 -17.10 -10.30 4.35
CA VAL A 110 -18.52 -10.45 4.74
C VAL A 110 -18.71 -11.73 5.56
N GLU A 111 -19.22 -11.60 6.78
CA GLU A 111 -19.41 -12.71 7.71
C GLU A 111 -20.51 -13.71 7.27
N LYS A 112 -20.39 -14.95 7.75
CA LYS A 112 -21.43 -15.98 7.58
C LYS A 112 -22.71 -15.52 8.27
N GLY A 113 -23.84 -15.63 7.58
CA GLY A 113 -25.15 -15.18 8.06
C GLY A 113 -25.55 -13.79 7.55
N ASN A 114 -24.62 -13.00 7.01
CA ASN A 114 -24.98 -11.79 6.28
C ASN A 114 -25.56 -12.15 4.89
N LYS A 115 -26.62 -11.45 4.47
CA LYS A 115 -27.27 -11.66 3.16
C LYS A 115 -26.35 -11.46 1.95
N TRP A 116 -25.23 -10.78 2.12
CA TRP A 116 -24.22 -10.55 1.08
C TRP A 116 -23.03 -11.51 1.13
N HIS A 117 -23.04 -12.51 2.04
CA HIS A 117 -21.94 -13.46 2.20
C HIS A 117 -21.61 -14.22 0.90
N GLU A 118 -22.60 -14.91 0.31
CA GLU A 118 -22.36 -15.71 -0.91
C GLU A 118 -21.91 -14.87 -2.11
N PRO A 119 -22.54 -13.72 -2.43
CA PRO A 119 -22.00 -12.80 -3.43
C PRO A 119 -20.58 -12.32 -3.12
N TRP A 120 -20.26 -12.02 -1.87
CA TRP A 120 -18.92 -11.62 -1.47
C TRP A 120 -17.89 -12.72 -1.69
N ILE A 121 -18.17 -13.96 -1.26
CA ILE A 121 -17.26 -15.10 -1.46
C ILE A 121 -16.98 -15.30 -2.96
N ARG A 122 -18.00 -15.15 -3.82
CA ARG A 122 -17.81 -15.17 -5.27
C ARG A 122 -16.90 -14.03 -5.74
N PHE A 123 -17.13 -12.81 -5.25
CA PHE A 123 -16.31 -11.64 -5.60
C PHE A 123 -14.86 -11.82 -5.15
N GLU A 124 -14.64 -12.23 -3.91
CA GLU A 124 -13.33 -12.49 -3.32
C GLU A 124 -12.56 -13.57 -4.09
N LYS A 125 -13.23 -14.65 -4.52
CA LYS A 125 -12.59 -15.69 -5.35
C LYS A 125 -12.03 -15.14 -6.68
N ILE A 126 -12.69 -14.14 -7.27
CA ILE A 126 -12.27 -13.49 -8.52
C ILE A 126 -11.14 -12.49 -8.26
N HIS A 127 -11.25 -11.69 -7.19
CA HIS A 127 -10.43 -10.50 -6.99
C HIS A 127 -9.31 -10.69 -5.94
N GLY A 128 -9.54 -11.43 -4.87
CA GLY A 128 -8.61 -11.57 -3.74
C GLY A 128 -7.25 -12.16 -4.12
N LYS A 129 -7.21 -13.00 -5.16
CA LYS A 129 -5.97 -13.61 -5.67
C LYS A 129 -5.08 -12.66 -6.47
N LEU A 130 -5.57 -11.47 -6.81
CA LEU A 130 -4.86 -10.51 -7.65
C LEU A 130 -3.81 -9.67 -6.90
N GLY A 131 -3.69 -9.83 -5.58
CA GLY A 131 -2.75 -9.06 -4.78
C GLY A 131 -1.29 -9.24 -5.22
N LYS A 132 -0.90 -10.43 -5.67
CA LYS A 132 0.45 -10.68 -6.18
C LYS A 132 0.74 -9.90 -7.47
N GLU A 133 -0.21 -9.87 -8.39
CA GLU A 133 -0.11 -9.13 -9.65
C GLU A 133 -0.05 -7.64 -9.39
N ILE A 134 -0.88 -7.11 -8.48
CA ILE A 134 -0.84 -5.71 -8.07
C ILE A 134 0.51 -5.35 -7.46
N THR A 135 1.00 -6.12 -6.49
CA THR A 135 2.33 -5.89 -5.90
C THR A 135 3.42 -5.95 -6.97
N THR A 136 3.34 -6.88 -7.92
CA THR A 136 4.29 -6.99 -9.03
C THR A 136 4.30 -5.71 -9.87
N LEU A 137 3.14 -5.17 -10.23
CA LEU A 137 3.02 -3.93 -10.98
C LEU A 137 3.51 -2.71 -10.19
N LEU A 138 3.23 -2.65 -8.88
CA LEU A 138 3.67 -1.54 -8.02
C LEU A 138 5.18 -1.51 -7.79
N THR A 139 5.85 -2.65 -7.91
CA THR A 139 7.27 -2.78 -7.58
C THR A 139 8.17 -2.87 -8.79
N ASN A 140 7.65 -3.17 -9.98
CA ASN A 140 8.45 -3.31 -11.19
C ASN A 140 8.18 -2.18 -12.18
N THR A 141 9.16 -1.89 -13.04
CA THR A 141 8.96 -0.95 -14.14
C THR A 141 7.95 -1.52 -15.14
N SER A 142 7.19 -0.63 -15.79
CA SER A 142 6.10 -0.98 -16.72
C SER A 142 6.55 -1.80 -17.93
N ILE A 143 7.86 -1.84 -18.22
CA ILE A 143 8.47 -2.55 -19.36
C ILE A 143 9.15 -3.87 -18.92
N SER A 144 9.14 -4.20 -17.63
CA SER A 144 9.75 -5.45 -17.16
C SER A 144 9.00 -6.67 -17.70
N ARG A 145 9.73 -7.74 -18.04
CA ARG A 145 9.16 -9.03 -18.50
C ARG A 145 8.14 -9.63 -17.51
N LYS A 146 8.20 -9.23 -16.23
CA LYS A 146 7.27 -9.67 -15.17
C LYS A 146 6.01 -8.81 -15.06
N ALA A 147 6.06 -7.53 -15.46
CA ALA A 147 4.92 -6.63 -15.37
C ALA A 147 3.85 -6.94 -16.44
N ILE A 148 4.25 -7.31 -17.65
CA ILE A 148 3.30 -7.56 -18.75
C ILE A 148 2.31 -8.70 -18.43
N PRO A 149 2.74 -9.90 -17.98
CA PRO A 149 1.81 -10.97 -17.62
C PRO A 149 0.88 -10.60 -16.45
N ALA A 150 1.40 -9.87 -15.45
CA ALA A 150 0.61 -9.39 -14.32
C ALA A 150 -0.48 -8.39 -14.77
N GLY A 151 -0.12 -7.48 -15.68
CA GLY A 151 -1.06 -6.53 -16.30
C GLY A 151 -2.16 -7.25 -17.09
N ASN A 152 -1.81 -8.23 -17.92
CA ASN A 152 -2.78 -9.00 -18.71
C ASN A 152 -3.79 -9.73 -17.83
N LYS A 153 -3.33 -10.39 -16.76
CA LYS A 153 -4.20 -11.11 -15.82
C LYS A 153 -5.14 -10.17 -15.05
N LEU A 154 -4.71 -8.95 -14.77
CA LEU A 154 -5.59 -7.93 -14.18
C LEU A 154 -6.63 -7.45 -15.18
N ILE A 155 -6.22 -7.07 -16.39
CA ILE A 155 -7.11 -6.51 -17.41
C ILE A 155 -8.16 -7.54 -17.86
N SER A 156 -7.80 -8.83 -17.94
CA SER A 156 -8.74 -9.90 -18.31
C SER A 156 -9.94 -10.00 -17.37
N ASN A 157 -9.80 -9.60 -16.10
CA ASN A 157 -10.91 -9.59 -15.16
C ASN A 157 -11.93 -8.47 -15.41
N TYR A 158 -11.53 -7.37 -16.06
CA TYR A 158 -12.37 -6.19 -16.26
C TYR A 158 -12.97 -6.10 -17.67
N GLY A 159 -12.31 -6.71 -18.66
CA GLY A 159 -12.70 -6.60 -20.07
C GLY A 159 -12.69 -5.13 -20.54
N ILE A 160 -13.70 -4.72 -21.32
CA ILE A 160 -13.82 -3.34 -21.83
C ILE A 160 -14.37 -2.34 -20.79
N ARG A 161 -14.61 -2.77 -19.55
CA ARG A 161 -15.18 -1.93 -18.50
C ARG A 161 -14.06 -1.23 -17.75
N LEU A 162 -13.67 -0.06 -18.23
CA LEU A 162 -12.46 0.62 -17.76
C LEU A 162 -12.61 1.31 -16.40
N THR A 163 -13.83 1.69 -16.00
CA THR A 163 -14.06 2.39 -14.73
C THR A 163 -14.62 1.46 -13.65
N THR A 164 -14.37 1.77 -12.38
CA THR A 164 -14.91 0.99 -11.25
C THR A 164 -16.42 0.85 -11.33
N LYS A 165 -17.15 1.95 -11.56
CA LYS A 165 -18.61 1.90 -11.64
C LYS A 165 -19.09 1.08 -12.83
N ARG A 166 -18.51 1.26 -14.02
CA ARG A 166 -18.90 0.48 -15.21
C ARG A 166 -18.64 -1.01 -14.99
N TYR A 167 -17.53 -1.36 -14.32
CA TYR A 167 -17.22 -2.73 -13.96
C TYR A 167 -18.27 -3.33 -13.01
N LEU A 168 -18.51 -2.68 -11.88
CA LEU A 168 -19.47 -3.15 -10.87
C LEU A 168 -20.91 -3.23 -11.41
N ASN A 169 -21.35 -2.26 -12.21
CA ASN A 169 -22.67 -2.28 -12.86
C ASN A 169 -22.85 -3.44 -13.87
N GLY A 170 -21.73 -3.93 -14.40
CA GLY A 170 -21.68 -5.11 -15.27
C GLY A 170 -21.85 -6.42 -14.49
N LEU A 171 -21.59 -6.45 -13.19
CA LEU A 171 -21.77 -7.63 -12.33
C LEU A 171 -23.23 -7.73 -11.88
N LYS A 172 -24.10 -8.25 -12.75
CA LYS A 172 -25.54 -8.37 -12.48
C LYS A 172 -25.91 -9.25 -11.28
N TRP A 173 -25.02 -10.16 -10.90
CA TRP A 173 -25.17 -11.05 -9.75
C TRP A 173 -24.76 -10.39 -8.42
N LEU A 174 -24.09 -9.24 -8.45
CA LEU A 174 -23.61 -8.55 -7.25
C LEU A 174 -24.73 -7.63 -6.72
N PRO A 175 -25.17 -7.76 -5.46
CA PRO A 175 -26.20 -6.90 -4.89
C PRO A 175 -25.78 -5.43 -4.86
N GLU A 176 -26.75 -4.53 -4.98
CA GLU A 176 -26.46 -3.10 -5.08
C GLU A 176 -25.74 -2.54 -3.85
N GLY A 177 -26.16 -2.92 -2.64
CA GLY A 177 -25.48 -2.48 -1.42
C GLY A 177 -24.02 -2.93 -1.36
N LEU A 178 -23.71 -4.14 -1.84
CA LEU A 178 -22.33 -4.62 -1.88
C LEU A 178 -21.50 -3.90 -2.96
N LYS A 179 -22.10 -3.51 -4.10
CA LYS A 179 -21.41 -2.64 -5.09
C LYS A 179 -21.05 -1.29 -4.48
N GLU A 180 -21.98 -0.67 -3.76
CA GLU A 180 -21.77 0.62 -3.11
C GLU A 180 -20.64 0.53 -2.09
N ILE A 181 -20.66 -0.51 -1.23
CA ILE A 181 -19.59 -0.78 -0.25
C ILE A 181 -18.22 -0.95 -0.94
N ILE A 182 -18.15 -1.77 -2.00
CA ILE A 182 -16.90 -1.95 -2.76
C ILE A 182 -16.45 -0.62 -3.39
N SER A 183 -17.38 0.19 -3.89
CA SER A 183 -17.08 1.45 -4.56
C SER A 183 -16.52 2.52 -3.63
N ILE A 184 -16.84 2.49 -2.32
CA ILE A 184 -16.29 3.44 -1.32
C ILE A 184 -14.76 3.40 -1.30
N HIS A 185 -14.15 2.25 -1.58
CA HIS A 185 -12.69 2.13 -1.63
C HIS A 185 -12.01 2.92 -2.76
N THR A 186 -12.79 3.46 -3.72
CA THR A 186 -12.28 4.42 -4.72
C THR A 186 -11.87 5.76 -4.10
N LEU A 187 -12.45 6.12 -2.94
CA LEU A 187 -12.08 7.32 -2.19
C LEU A 187 -10.62 7.28 -1.71
N ASN A 188 -10.01 6.10 -1.59
CA ASN A 188 -8.57 5.97 -1.31
C ASN A 188 -7.70 6.59 -2.43
N ALA A 189 -8.24 6.76 -3.63
CA ALA A 189 -7.59 7.47 -4.74
C ALA A 189 -7.95 8.97 -4.81
N GLY A 190 -8.82 9.45 -3.92
CA GLY A 190 -9.34 10.82 -3.94
C GLY A 190 -10.29 11.13 -5.11
N VAL A 191 -10.81 10.10 -5.80
CA VAL A 191 -11.71 10.26 -6.96
C VAL A 191 -12.85 9.26 -6.89
N GLY A 192 -14.02 9.64 -7.42
CA GLY A 192 -15.21 8.78 -7.42
C GLY A 192 -15.12 7.59 -8.39
N PRO A 193 -16.02 6.59 -8.25
CA PRO A 193 -15.97 5.32 -8.98
C PRO A 193 -16.19 5.46 -10.50
N GLU A 194 -16.69 6.60 -10.96
CA GLU A 194 -16.84 6.95 -12.37
C GLU A 194 -15.50 7.28 -13.05
N LYS A 195 -14.50 7.69 -12.26
CA LYS A 195 -13.21 8.20 -12.75
C LYS A 195 -12.04 7.30 -12.36
N THR A 196 -12.22 6.40 -11.39
CA THR A 196 -11.22 5.38 -11.05
C THR A 196 -11.20 4.25 -12.06
N LEU A 197 -10.01 3.66 -12.25
CA LEU A 197 -9.85 2.42 -13.01
C LEU A 197 -10.64 1.28 -12.37
N ALA A 198 -11.12 0.33 -13.19
CA ALA A 198 -11.80 -0.88 -12.71
C ALA A 198 -10.99 -1.68 -11.67
N LEU A 199 -9.66 -1.55 -11.71
CA LEU A 199 -8.75 -2.09 -10.71
C LEU A 199 -9.12 -1.74 -9.27
N PHE A 200 -9.68 -0.56 -9.02
CA PHE A 200 -10.05 -0.16 -7.67
C PHE A 200 -11.18 -1.01 -7.06
N ALA A 201 -12.01 -1.67 -7.88
CA ALA A 201 -12.99 -2.65 -7.41
C ALA A 201 -12.33 -3.86 -6.73
N THR A 202 -11.11 -4.21 -7.15
CA THR A 202 -10.36 -5.37 -6.67
C THR A 202 -9.75 -5.15 -5.28
N ILE A 203 -9.43 -3.90 -4.95
CA ILE A 203 -8.70 -3.53 -3.73
C ILE A 203 -9.34 -4.10 -2.45
N PRO A 204 -10.64 -3.93 -2.16
CA PRO A 204 -11.23 -4.46 -0.93
C PRO A 204 -11.13 -5.98 -0.79
N ALA A 205 -11.30 -6.72 -1.88
CA ALA A 205 -11.15 -8.17 -1.86
C ALA A 205 -9.69 -8.58 -1.59
N VAL A 206 -8.71 -7.88 -2.17
CA VAL A 206 -7.30 -8.14 -1.87
C VAL A 206 -6.96 -7.79 -0.43
N MET A 207 -7.46 -6.67 0.09
CA MET A 207 -7.29 -6.28 1.49
C MET A 207 -7.88 -7.33 2.45
N ALA A 208 -9.06 -7.87 2.13
CA ALA A 208 -9.69 -8.92 2.92
C ALA A 208 -8.89 -10.23 2.89
N THR A 209 -8.48 -10.67 1.69
CA THR A 209 -7.73 -11.93 1.53
C THR A 209 -6.30 -11.86 2.08
N GLN A 210 -5.59 -10.74 1.91
CA GLN A 210 -4.20 -10.59 2.38
C GLN A 210 -4.09 -10.11 3.82
N GLN A 211 -5.23 -9.71 4.42
CA GLN A 211 -5.35 -9.08 5.72
C GLN A 211 -4.62 -7.72 5.79
N VAL A 212 -5.36 -6.68 6.16
CA VAL A 212 -4.76 -5.36 6.40
C VAL A 212 -3.89 -5.45 7.64
N ARG A 213 -2.75 -4.75 7.64
CA ARG A 213 -1.84 -4.70 8.77
C ARG A 213 -1.49 -3.27 9.15
N VAL A 214 -1.14 -3.08 10.41
CA VAL A 214 -0.70 -1.80 10.97
C VAL A 214 0.61 -2.00 11.73
N PRO A 215 1.58 -1.08 11.65
CA PRO A 215 2.78 -1.20 12.45
C PRO A 215 2.46 -1.06 13.94
N VAL A 216 3.11 -1.86 14.78
CA VAL A 216 3.08 -1.68 16.24
C VAL A 216 3.68 -0.33 16.56
N GLY A 217 2.87 0.57 17.15
CA GLY A 217 3.25 1.95 17.41
C GLY A 217 2.62 2.96 16.46
N GLY A 218 2.01 2.54 15.35
CA GLY A 218 1.30 3.39 14.39
C GLY A 218 2.02 3.52 13.03
N VAL A 219 1.33 4.06 12.03
CA VAL A 219 1.84 4.19 10.65
C VAL A 219 3.09 5.07 10.52
N HIS A 220 3.34 5.97 11.48
CA HIS A 220 4.54 6.80 11.49
C HIS A 220 5.83 5.99 11.78
N GLU A 221 5.70 4.75 12.24
CA GLU A 221 6.86 3.83 12.37
C GLU A 221 7.48 3.47 11.01
N ILE A 222 6.73 3.57 9.91
CA ILE A 222 7.27 3.34 8.55
C ILE A 222 8.33 4.37 8.20
N PRO A 223 8.04 5.69 8.16
CA PRO A 223 9.07 6.68 7.84
C PRO A 223 10.21 6.70 8.87
N LEU A 224 9.97 6.44 10.15
CA LEU A 224 11.04 6.31 11.16
C LEU A 224 11.98 5.14 10.85
N THR A 225 11.43 3.99 10.43
CA THR A 225 12.22 2.84 9.99
C THR A 225 13.05 3.18 8.75
N LEU A 226 12.43 3.82 7.76
CA LEU A 226 13.13 4.24 6.54
C LEU A 226 14.24 5.27 6.82
N GLU A 227 14.04 6.19 7.74
CA GLU A 227 15.05 7.15 8.19
C GLU A 227 16.25 6.43 8.82
N LYS A 228 16.02 5.49 9.74
CA LYS A 228 17.09 4.70 10.35
C LYS A 228 17.91 3.94 9.31
N LEU A 229 17.24 3.33 8.32
CA LEU A 229 17.90 2.65 7.20
C LEU A 229 18.68 3.63 6.33
N ALA A 230 18.13 4.81 6.03
CA ALA A 230 18.81 5.85 5.27
C ALA A 230 20.09 6.32 5.98
N ARG A 231 20.00 6.67 7.26
CA ARG A 231 21.17 7.10 8.05
C ARG A 231 22.22 6.00 8.16
N TYR A 232 21.81 4.75 8.36
CA TYR A 232 22.73 3.60 8.38
C TYR A 232 23.44 3.40 7.02
N ALA A 233 22.75 3.65 5.92
CA ALA A 233 23.32 3.63 4.58
C ALA A 233 24.26 4.82 4.28
N GLY A 234 24.39 5.78 5.21
CA GLY A 234 25.25 6.95 5.06
C GLY A 234 24.58 8.15 4.41
N VAL A 235 23.25 8.20 4.37
CA VAL A 235 22.50 9.38 3.89
C VAL A 235 22.68 10.53 4.86
N GLU A 236 23.09 11.69 4.36
CA GLU A 236 23.01 12.96 5.07
C GLU A 236 21.59 13.50 4.94
N ILE A 237 20.88 13.70 6.05
CA ILE A 237 19.52 14.24 6.06
C ILE A 237 19.58 15.64 6.65
N VAL A 238 19.22 16.64 5.83
CA VAL A 238 19.25 18.07 6.11
C VAL A 238 17.84 18.63 6.12
#